data_AF-A0A9E2YBU6-F1
#
_entry.id   AF-A0A9E2YBU6-F1
#
_cell.length_a   1.000
_cell.length_b   1.000
_cell.length_c   1.000
_cell.angle_alpha   90.00
_cell.angle_beta   90.00
_cell.angle_gamma   90.00
#
_symmetry.space_group_name_H-M   'P 1'
#
loop_
_entity.id
_entity.type
_entity.pdbx_description
1 polymer ?
#
loop_
_entity_poly.entity_id
_entity_poly.type
_entity_poly.pdbx_seq_one_letter_code
_entity_poly.pdbx_strand_id
1 'polypeptide(L)'
;PNLKLHLIGLDCHAGAAEGSMTGYLRRRIPSDLQERFVFEGLVPRIQLLDRYARATACVFPAPWDNFPYTCCEAMSRSACVIASREGGMGELIEPDRSGILFDPNEDHDLERAIRSVLNGRDVSEIRKRAAHRVRAVCDPGVVIPQRVTHYERTIDRWRQTPRTIHPINVHPSVARSAAPIVCVYLPSNSKKAHESVALVEAAAKHAGIIVDIHCAPAAIDNNGSKADDLNETEARHLSAWLEIVGEKKPQYFLTLLPGDKLDLKYFKTTLDLLSNDSQPAWATTWTRSNGREDLHSYSGMDFQVPLELTNYCPVPFAVIRRSAFDEVGGWNFDLPPAWRAWDLWLAFAQAGFGGRVAPAWQAAYGHAPPGLEVPDYAMSHELILNHIVTRNRELFSEYGGTLWAFVQLEKAKNARGPLGVFGPDGALLLLMKNASKGVARRTRRMRNRLSGRRGPPKS
;
A
#
# COMPACT_ATOMS: atom_id res chain seq x y z
N PRO A 1 -11.60 49.51 -34.08
CA PRO A 1 -10.67 48.41 -34.43
C PRO A 1 -11.30 47.42 -35.44
N ASN A 2 -10.58 47.05 -36.51
CA ASN A 2 -10.96 45.96 -37.42
C ASN A 2 -10.59 44.59 -36.81
N LEU A 3 -11.11 44.32 -35.61
CA LEU A 3 -10.89 43.04 -34.90
C LEU A 3 -11.79 41.96 -35.49
N LYS A 4 -11.20 40.78 -35.74
CA LYS A 4 -11.91 39.53 -36.06
C LYS A 4 -11.60 38.48 -35.01
N LEU A 5 -12.63 37.79 -34.52
CA LEU A 5 -12.50 36.65 -33.63
C LEU A 5 -12.60 35.37 -34.46
N HIS A 6 -11.52 34.60 -34.48
CA HIS A 6 -11.45 33.32 -35.17
C HIS A 6 -11.68 32.20 -34.16
N LEU A 7 -12.80 31.47 -34.32
CA LEU A 7 -13.13 30.29 -33.52
C LEU A 7 -12.70 29.05 -34.31
N ILE A 8 -11.66 28.38 -33.81
CA ILE A 8 -11.04 27.22 -34.46
C ILE A 8 -11.24 26.00 -33.55
N GLY A 9 -11.82 24.93 -34.10
CA GLY A 9 -12.17 23.72 -33.37
C GLY A 9 -13.37 23.02 -34.00
N LEU A 10 -13.54 21.73 -33.69
CA LEU A 10 -14.75 21.00 -34.06
C LEU A 10 -15.97 21.59 -33.33
N ASP A 11 -17.10 21.65 -34.03
CA ASP A 11 -18.36 22.01 -33.40
C ASP A 11 -18.79 20.91 -32.42
N CYS A 12 -19.47 21.29 -31.34
CA CYS A 12 -19.92 20.37 -30.30
C CYS A 12 -21.37 20.69 -29.89
N HIS A 13 -22.00 19.84 -29.08
CA HIS A 13 -23.33 20.13 -28.55
C HIS A 13 -23.27 21.27 -27.53
N ALA A 14 -24.24 22.19 -27.55
CA ALA A 14 -24.27 23.36 -26.66
C ALA A 14 -24.68 23.04 -25.20
N GLY A 15 -24.46 21.80 -24.74
CA GLY A 15 -24.86 21.33 -23.42
C GLY A 15 -26.37 21.42 -23.20
N ALA A 16 -26.79 22.18 -22.19
CA ALA A 16 -28.20 22.41 -21.84
C ALA A 16 -28.95 23.31 -22.84
N ALA A 17 -28.25 24.01 -23.74
CA ALA A 17 -28.87 24.74 -24.84
C ALA A 17 -29.09 23.82 -26.05
N GLU A 18 -30.14 24.08 -26.81
CA GLU A 18 -30.46 23.28 -28.00
C GLU A 18 -29.49 23.51 -29.17
N GLY A 19 -29.10 22.42 -29.80
CA GLY A 19 -28.33 22.39 -31.05
C GLY A 19 -26.82 22.49 -30.85
N SER A 20 -26.12 22.91 -31.91
CA SER A 20 -24.66 23.01 -31.89
C SER A 20 -24.17 24.27 -31.18
N MET A 21 -22.96 24.22 -30.63
CA MET A 21 -22.31 25.34 -29.95
C MET A 21 -22.13 26.51 -30.91
N THR A 22 -21.74 26.26 -32.16
CA THR A 22 -21.66 27.29 -33.20
C THR A 22 -23.02 27.95 -33.44
N GLY A 23 -24.09 27.16 -33.55
CA GLY A 23 -25.45 27.68 -33.70
C GLY A 23 -25.90 28.51 -32.51
N TYR A 24 -25.61 28.04 -31.29
CA TYR A 24 -25.89 28.75 -30.04
C TYR A 24 -25.16 30.10 -29.98
N LEU A 25 -23.86 30.14 -30.29
CA LEU A 25 -23.08 31.37 -30.32
C LEU A 25 -23.59 32.35 -31.37
N ARG A 26 -23.90 31.89 -32.59
CA ARG A 26 -24.45 32.76 -33.66
C ARG A 26 -25.75 33.47 -33.25
N ARG A 27 -26.62 32.80 -32.48
CA ARG A 27 -27.86 33.41 -31.95
C ARG A 27 -27.61 34.47 -30.89
N ARG A 28 -26.49 34.39 -30.16
CA ARG A 28 -26.12 35.35 -29.10
C ARG A 28 -25.29 36.52 -29.60
N ILE A 29 -24.70 36.41 -30.78
CA ILE A 29 -23.90 37.48 -31.40
C ILE A 29 -24.85 38.47 -32.09
N PRO A 30 -24.79 39.78 -31.76
CA PRO A 30 -25.55 40.83 -32.46
C PRO A 30 -25.35 40.79 -33.97
N SER A 31 -26.42 41.02 -34.74
CA SER A 31 -26.41 40.87 -36.19
C SER A 31 -25.37 41.75 -36.90
N ASP A 32 -25.14 42.96 -36.38
CA ASP A 32 -24.14 43.92 -36.86
C ASP A 32 -22.68 43.49 -36.58
N LEU A 33 -22.49 42.52 -35.69
CA LEU A 33 -21.17 42.00 -35.32
C LEU A 33 -20.85 40.63 -35.95
N GLN A 34 -21.82 39.95 -36.56
CA GLN A 34 -21.64 38.57 -37.02
C GLN A 34 -20.47 38.39 -38.00
N GLU A 35 -20.21 39.35 -38.89
CA GLU A 35 -19.09 39.29 -39.85
C GLU A 35 -17.70 39.30 -39.19
N ARG A 36 -17.63 39.70 -37.91
CA ARG A 36 -16.39 39.71 -37.14
C ARG A 36 -16.08 38.37 -36.48
N PHE A 37 -17.04 37.44 -36.45
CA PHE A 37 -16.89 36.11 -35.87
C PHE A 37 -16.74 35.06 -36.98
N VAL A 38 -15.53 34.51 -37.10
CA VAL A 38 -15.20 33.52 -38.14
C VAL A 38 -15.12 32.14 -37.48
N PHE A 39 -16.06 31.27 -37.81
CA PHE A 39 -16.08 29.88 -37.36
C PHE A 39 -15.37 29.02 -38.42
N GLU A 40 -14.14 28.58 -38.14
CA GLU A 40 -13.28 27.89 -39.13
C GLU A 40 -13.40 26.36 -39.07
N GLY A 41 -14.02 25.81 -38.03
CA GLY A 41 -14.08 24.37 -37.83
C GLY A 41 -12.70 23.76 -37.55
N LEU A 42 -12.48 22.53 -37.99
CA LEU A 42 -11.21 21.82 -37.84
C LEU A 42 -10.16 22.34 -38.82
N VAL A 43 -9.02 22.79 -38.30
CA VAL A 43 -7.87 23.27 -39.08
C VAL A 43 -6.70 22.30 -38.91
N PRO A 44 -5.96 21.93 -39.97
CA PRO A 44 -4.78 21.08 -39.84
C PRO A 44 -3.76 21.66 -38.85
N ARG A 45 -3.19 20.81 -37.99
CA ARG A 45 -2.31 21.22 -36.89
C ARG A 45 -1.17 22.15 -37.34
N ILE A 46 -0.55 21.88 -38.48
CA ILE A 46 0.54 22.73 -39.00
C ILE A 46 0.09 24.17 -39.27
N GLN A 47 -1.13 24.36 -39.80
CA GLN A 47 -1.69 25.68 -40.06
C GLN A 47 -2.09 26.37 -38.76
N LEU A 48 -2.59 25.59 -37.78
CA LEU A 48 -2.96 26.09 -36.46
C LEU A 48 -1.75 26.69 -35.71
N LEU A 49 -0.57 26.07 -35.82
CA LEU A 49 0.68 26.61 -35.25
C LEU A 49 1.04 28.00 -35.81
N ASP A 50 0.77 28.24 -37.10
CA ASP A 50 0.96 29.55 -37.73
C ASP A 50 -0.13 30.55 -37.37
N ARG A 51 -1.35 30.09 -37.04
CA ARG A 51 -2.41 30.96 -36.51
C ARG A 51 -2.04 31.43 -35.10
N TYR A 52 -1.57 30.54 -34.23
CA TYR A 52 -1.11 30.90 -32.88
C TYR A 52 -0.03 31.98 -32.91
N ALA A 53 0.98 31.83 -33.77
CA ALA A 53 2.07 32.79 -33.87
C ALA A 53 1.59 34.20 -34.31
N ARG A 54 0.60 34.27 -35.22
CA ARG A 54 0.10 35.53 -35.79
C ARG A 54 -1.03 36.18 -34.99
N ALA A 55 -1.69 35.45 -34.11
CA ALA A 55 -2.78 35.98 -33.31
C ALA A 55 -2.30 37.11 -32.38
N THR A 56 -3.12 38.16 -32.25
CA THR A 56 -2.93 39.21 -31.24
C THR A 56 -2.96 38.58 -29.84
N ALA A 57 -3.95 37.71 -29.59
CA ALA A 57 -4.03 36.85 -28.42
C ALA A 57 -4.77 35.55 -28.77
N CYS A 58 -4.41 34.47 -28.08
CA CYS A 58 -5.15 33.20 -28.07
C CYS A 58 -5.93 33.11 -26.77
N VAL A 59 -7.25 33.02 -26.87
CA VAL A 59 -8.16 33.00 -25.71
C VAL A 59 -8.68 31.59 -25.51
N PHE A 60 -8.52 31.06 -24.31
CA PHE A 60 -9.01 29.76 -23.88
C PHE A 60 -10.07 29.98 -22.78
N PRO A 61 -11.35 30.15 -23.17
CA PRO A 61 -12.40 30.62 -22.26
C PRO A 61 -13.00 29.50 -21.39
N ALA A 62 -12.48 28.27 -21.47
CA ALA A 62 -12.94 27.18 -20.64
C ALA A 62 -12.73 27.54 -19.15
N PRO A 63 -13.73 27.38 -18.28
CA PRO A 63 -13.59 27.74 -16.88
C PRO A 63 -12.55 26.84 -16.19
N TRP A 64 -12.38 25.59 -16.64
CA TRP A 64 -11.43 24.63 -16.10
C TRP A 64 -10.96 23.67 -17.21
N ASP A 65 -9.70 23.26 -17.15
CA ASP A 65 -9.12 22.21 -18.00
C ASP A 65 -8.04 21.45 -17.20
N ASN A 66 -7.80 20.18 -17.49
CA ASN A 66 -6.84 19.37 -16.74
C ASN A 66 -5.40 19.62 -17.20
N PHE A 67 -5.10 19.43 -18.49
CA PHE A 67 -3.81 19.65 -19.08
C PHE A 67 -4.01 20.16 -20.51
N PRO A 68 -4.10 21.49 -20.68
CA PRO A 68 -4.64 22.14 -21.87
C PRO A 68 -3.64 22.09 -23.04
N TYR A 69 -3.65 21.03 -23.85
CA TYR A 69 -2.71 20.88 -24.96
C TYR A 69 -2.72 22.05 -25.95
N THR A 70 -3.89 22.61 -26.23
CA THR A 70 -4.03 23.77 -27.12
C THR A 70 -3.36 25.03 -26.55
N CYS A 71 -3.41 25.21 -25.23
CA CYS A 71 -2.69 26.27 -24.53
C CYS A 71 -1.18 26.03 -24.58
N CYS A 72 -0.72 24.80 -24.32
CA CYS A 72 0.68 24.42 -24.47
C CYS A 72 1.21 24.71 -25.89
N GLU A 73 0.44 24.34 -26.92
CA GLU A 73 0.79 24.59 -28.31
C GLU A 73 0.89 26.09 -28.61
N ALA A 74 -0.08 26.90 -28.18
CA ALA A 74 -0.04 28.34 -28.36
C ALA A 74 1.16 29.00 -27.66
N MET A 75 1.44 28.62 -26.40
CA MET A 75 2.63 29.07 -25.67
C MET A 75 3.92 28.68 -26.41
N SER A 76 3.99 27.47 -26.98
CA SER A 76 5.17 26.99 -27.72
C SER A 76 5.47 27.79 -28.99
N ARG A 77 4.47 28.49 -29.52
CA ARG A 77 4.56 29.39 -30.68
C ARG A 77 4.70 30.85 -30.26
N SER A 78 5.07 31.11 -29.00
CA SER A 78 5.20 32.45 -28.43
C SER A 78 3.94 33.31 -28.64
N ALA A 79 2.76 32.70 -28.55
CA ALA A 79 1.49 33.43 -28.59
C ALA A 79 1.23 34.14 -27.26
N CYS A 80 0.49 35.24 -27.29
CA CYS A 80 -0.06 35.83 -26.07
C CYS A 80 -1.29 35.01 -25.67
N VAL A 81 -1.20 34.24 -24.58
CA VAL A 81 -2.30 33.39 -24.12
C VAL A 81 -3.11 34.09 -23.03
N ILE A 82 -4.44 34.01 -23.14
CA ILE A 82 -5.41 34.43 -22.12
C ILE A 82 -6.20 33.18 -21.73
N ALA A 83 -6.14 32.77 -20.47
CA ALA A 83 -6.70 31.51 -20.01
C ALA A 83 -7.28 31.63 -18.60
N SER A 84 -8.12 30.67 -18.21
CA SER A 84 -8.64 30.62 -16.84
C SER A 84 -7.51 30.33 -15.84
N ARG A 85 -7.58 30.97 -14.67
CA ARG A 85 -6.74 30.69 -13.50
C ARG A 85 -6.95 29.27 -12.94
N GLU A 86 -8.09 28.64 -13.23
CA GLU A 86 -8.44 27.36 -12.66
C GLU A 86 -7.87 26.18 -13.46
N GLY A 87 -7.58 25.08 -12.74
CA GLY A 87 -7.07 23.84 -13.33
C GLY A 87 -5.65 23.96 -13.89
N GLY A 88 -5.34 23.11 -14.88
CA GLY A 88 -3.99 23.00 -15.44
C GLY A 88 -3.51 24.24 -16.19
N MET A 89 -4.42 25.11 -16.65
CA MET A 89 -4.03 26.41 -17.25
C MET A 89 -3.34 27.31 -16.22
N GLY A 90 -3.86 27.37 -14.99
CA GLY A 90 -3.27 28.16 -13.89
C GLY A 90 -1.95 27.61 -13.37
N GLU A 91 -1.75 26.29 -13.42
CA GLU A 91 -0.45 25.67 -13.06
C GLU A 91 0.61 25.87 -14.16
N LEU A 92 0.18 25.89 -15.42
CA LEU A 92 1.04 26.03 -16.59
C LEU A 92 1.53 27.47 -16.76
N ILE A 93 0.64 28.46 -16.63
CA ILE A 93 0.89 29.87 -16.91
C ILE A 93 1.30 30.62 -15.65
N GLU A 94 2.40 31.37 -15.72
CA GLU A 94 2.76 32.35 -14.71
C GLU A 94 2.04 33.69 -14.98
N PRO A 95 1.16 34.16 -14.07
CA PRO A 95 0.34 35.35 -14.27
C PRO A 95 1.18 36.57 -14.64
N ASP A 96 0.82 37.24 -15.74
CA ASP A 96 1.49 38.43 -16.29
C ASP A 96 2.99 38.27 -16.62
N ARG A 97 3.52 37.04 -16.51
CA ARG A 97 4.89 36.71 -16.89
C ARG A 97 4.93 35.87 -18.14
N SER A 98 4.11 34.83 -18.25
CA SER A 98 4.10 33.89 -19.38
C SER A 98 2.72 33.71 -20.02
N GLY A 99 1.75 34.51 -19.59
CA GLY A 99 0.38 34.56 -20.09
C GLY A 99 -0.48 35.46 -19.19
N ILE A 100 -1.73 35.67 -19.56
CA ILE A 100 -2.70 36.44 -18.79
C ILE A 100 -3.74 35.45 -18.26
N LEU A 101 -4.01 35.49 -16.96
CA LEU A 101 -5.02 34.66 -16.34
C LEU A 101 -6.23 35.50 -15.97
N PHE A 102 -7.43 34.95 -16.19
CA PHE A 102 -8.68 35.51 -15.69
C PHE A 102 -9.33 34.56 -14.67
N ASP A 103 -10.08 35.08 -13.72
CA ASP A 103 -10.94 34.32 -12.83
C ASP A 103 -12.28 34.02 -13.53
N PRO A 104 -12.63 32.75 -13.79
CA PRO A 104 -13.89 32.41 -14.43
C PRO A 104 -15.12 32.66 -13.55
N ASN A 105 -14.94 32.90 -12.25
CA ASN A 105 -16.02 33.19 -11.31
C ASN A 105 -16.22 34.70 -11.08
N GLU A 106 -15.35 35.54 -11.63
CA GLU A 106 -15.51 36.99 -11.56
C GLU A 106 -16.07 37.55 -12.86
N ASP A 107 -17.25 38.17 -12.76
CA ASP A 107 -17.89 38.83 -13.89
C ASP A 107 -16.94 39.86 -14.53
N HIS A 108 -16.95 39.89 -15.86
CA HIS A 108 -16.12 40.77 -16.70
C HIS A 108 -14.59 40.55 -16.62
N ASP A 109 -14.05 39.61 -15.86
CA ASP A 109 -12.58 39.48 -15.77
C ASP A 109 -11.94 39.01 -17.09
N LEU A 110 -12.58 38.06 -17.79
CA LEU A 110 -12.19 37.69 -19.15
C LEU A 110 -12.22 38.90 -20.10
N GLU A 111 -13.23 39.76 -19.98
CA GLU A 111 -13.34 40.98 -20.78
C GLU A 111 -12.17 41.92 -20.49
N ARG A 112 -11.85 42.16 -19.21
CA ARG A 112 -10.71 42.99 -18.80
C ARG A 112 -9.39 42.43 -19.31
N ALA A 113 -9.19 41.12 -19.21
CA ALA A 113 -8.00 40.44 -19.73
C ALA A 113 -7.85 40.67 -21.24
N ILE A 114 -8.91 40.48 -22.02
CA ILE A 114 -8.92 40.73 -23.48
C ILE A 114 -8.66 42.21 -23.79
N ARG A 115 -9.35 43.13 -23.12
CA ARG A 115 -9.19 44.58 -23.31
C ARG A 115 -7.79 45.05 -22.99
N SER A 116 -7.13 44.48 -21.98
CA SER A 116 -5.75 44.83 -21.62
C SER A 116 -4.82 44.65 -22.82
N VAL A 117 -4.96 43.55 -23.57
CA VAL A 117 -4.13 43.28 -24.76
C VAL A 117 -4.52 44.18 -25.93
N LEU A 118 -5.83 44.37 -26.16
CA LEU A 118 -6.31 45.15 -27.29
C LEU A 118 -6.03 46.66 -27.16
N ASN A 119 -5.89 47.17 -25.94
CA ASN A 119 -5.63 48.59 -25.66
C ASN A 119 -4.14 48.94 -25.62
N GLY A 120 -3.29 48.16 -26.29
CA GLY A 120 -1.88 48.52 -26.52
C GLY A 120 -0.91 48.10 -25.43
N ARG A 121 -1.29 47.16 -24.53
CA ARG A 121 -0.34 46.53 -23.61
C ARG A 121 0.78 45.86 -24.40
N ASP A 122 2.03 46.18 -24.07
CA ASP A 122 3.17 45.45 -24.61
C ASP A 122 3.22 44.05 -24.01
N VAL A 123 2.99 43.04 -24.86
CA VAL A 123 3.01 41.62 -24.49
C VAL A 123 4.25 40.91 -25.05
N SER A 124 5.22 41.64 -25.62
CA SER A 124 6.41 41.06 -26.26
C SER A 124 7.21 40.16 -25.32
N GLU A 125 7.42 40.61 -24.08
CA GLU A 125 8.13 39.85 -23.05
C GLU A 125 7.30 38.66 -22.53
N ILE A 126 5.98 38.84 -22.37
CA ILE A 126 5.06 37.77 -21.98
C ILE A 126 5.12 36.62 -23.00
N ARG A 127 5.11 36.96 -24.29
CA ARG A 127 5.18 36.00 -25.41
C ARG A 127 6.49 35.20 -25.44
N LYS A 128 7.63 35.85 -25.16
CA LYS A 128 8.94 35.17 -25.06
C LYS A 128 8.96 34.20 -23.89
N ARG A 129 8.48 34.64 -22.73
CA ARG A 129 8.43 33.85 -21.50
C ARG A 129 7.42 32.69 -21.59
N ALA A 130 6.33 32.83 -22.34
CA ALA A 130 5.39 31.75 -22.63
C ALA A 130 6.09 30.52 -23.22
N ALA A 131 6.90 30.73 -24.27
CA ALA A 131 7.64 29.65 -24.92
C ALA A 131 8.71 29.02 -24.01
N HIS A 132 9.39 29.84 -23.22
CA HIS A 132 10.36 29.34 -22.23
C HIS A 132 9.69 28.51 -21.15
N ARG A 133 8.58 29.00 -20.59
CA ARG A 133 7.81 28.34 -19.53
C ARG A 133 7.32 26.97 -19.98
N VAL A 134 6.60 26.91 -21.10
CA VAL A 134 6.05 25.63 -21.58
C VAL A 134 7.17 24.63 -21.90
N ARG A 135 8.31 25.07 -22.43
CA ARG A 135 9.48 24.18 -22.61
C ARG A 135 10.01 23.69 -21.27
N ALA A 136 10.19 24.58 -20.29
CA ALA A 136 10.71 24.21 -18.99
C ALA A 136 9.83 23.18 -18.23
N VAL A 137 8.51 23.22 -18.41
CA VAL A 137 7.59 22.35 -17.66
C VAL A 137 6.96 21.21 -18.46
N CYS A 138 7.02 21.24 -19.79
CA CYS A 138 6.40 20.21 -20.65
C CYS A 138 7.37 19.48 -21.58
N ASP A 139 8.62 19.94 -21.73
CA ASP A 139 9.60 19.26 -22.60
C ASP A 139 9.89 17.85 -22.06
N PRO A 140 9.69 16.78 -22.87
CA PRO A 140 9.98 15.42 -22.45
C PRO A 140 11.41 15.22 -21.95
N GLY A 141 12.38 15.94 -22.52
CA GLY A 141 13.78 15.93 -22.10
C GLY A 141 14.02 16.50 -20.71
N VAL A 142 13.09 17.33 -20.20
CA VAL A 142 13.14 17.89 -18.83
C VAL A 142 12.29 17.05 -17.87
N VAL A 143 11.05 16.75 -18.25
CA VAL A 143 10.07 16.13 -17.35
C VAL A 143 10.35 14.64 -17.10
N ILE A 144 10.81 13.90 -18.12
CA ILE A 144 11.08 12.45 -17.96
C ILE A 144 12.18 12.19 -16.92
N PRO A 145 13.37 12.83 -16.99
CA PRO A 145 14.41 12.62 -15.98
C PRO A 145 13.96 12.99 -14.56
N GLN A 146 13.21 14.09 -14.40
CA GLN A 146 12.67 14.49 -13.09
C GLN A 146 11.71 13.44 -12.53
N ARG A 147 10.83 12.88 -13.39
CA ARG A 147 9.87 11.86 -12.97
C ARG A 147 10.56 10.53 -12.65
N VAL A 148 11.57 10.13 -13.42
CA VAL A 148 12.39 8.95 -13.12
C VAL A 148 13.11 9.11 -11.78
N THR A 149 13.79 10.25 -11.57
CA THR A 149 14.48 10.57 -10.31
C THR A 149 13.52 10.50 -9.12
N HIS A 150 12.31 11.04 -9.27
CA HIS A 150 11.29 10.97 -8.23
C HIS A 150 10.89 9.52 -7.93
N TYR A 151 10.68 8.68 -8.94
CA TYR A 151 10.35 7.26 -8.74
C TYR A 151 11.49 6.48 -8.09
N GLU A 152 12.73 6.70 -8.53
CA GLU A 152 13.92 6.09 -7.92
C GLU A 152 14.02 6.47 -6.44
N ARG A 153 13.91 7.75 -6.12
CA ARG A 153 13.89 8.23 -4.73
C ARG A 153 12.77 7.59 -3.89
N THR A 154 11.57 7.47 -4.45
CA THR A 154 10.43 6.86 -3.74
C THR A 154 10.63 5.36 -3.53
N ILE A 155 11.16 4.66 -4.53
CA ILE A 155 11.51 3.23 -4.43
C ILE A 155 12.61 3.01 -3.39
N ASP A 156 13.66 3.83 -3.43
CA ASP A 156 14.78 3.72 -2.51
C ASP A 156 14.36 4.05 -1.08
N ARG A 157 13.57 5.11 -0.89
CA ARG A 157 12.95 5.40 0.42
C ARG A 157 12.15 4.21 0.90
N TRP A 158 11.27 3.64 0.07
CA TRP A 158 10.46 2.48 0.46
C TRP A 158 11.29 1.24 0.79
N ARG A 159 12.35 0.95 0.02
CA ARG A 159 13.29 -0.14 0.30
C ARG A 159 14.08 0.06 1.58
N GLN A 160 14.40 1.31 1.89
CA GLN A 160 15.19 1.69 3.07
C GLN A 160 14.32 1.91 4.31
N THR A 161 13.01 2.06 4.18
CA THR A 161 12.10 2.11 5.33
C THR A 161 12.19 0.77 6.04
N PRO A 162 12.80 0.70 7.24
CA PRO A 162 12.75 -0.51 8.05
C PRO A 162 11.28 -0.81 8.35
N ARG A 163 10.97 -1.97 8.96
CA ARG A 163 9.70 -2.08 9.71
C ARG A 163 9.53 -0.80 10.54
N THR A 164 8.31 -0.33 10.78
CA THR A 164 8.09 0.55 11.94
C THR A 164 8.37 -0.31 13.17
N ILE A 165 9.66 -0.52 13.44
CA ILE A 165 10.19 -1.18 14.62
C ILE A 165 10.01 -0.11 15.67
N HIS A 166 9.21 -0.37 16.69
CA HIS A 166 9.40 0.35 17.95
C HIS A 166 10.75 -0.11 18.48
N PRO A 167 11.82 0.69 18.34
CA PRO A 167 13.14 0.28 18.77
C PRO A 167 13.03 0.02 20.25
N ILE A 168 13.51 -1.14 20.72
CA ILE A 168 13.59 -1.34 22.16
C ILE A 168 14.65 -0.37 22.68
N ASN A 169 14.20 0.77 23.19
CA ASN A 169 15.07 1.75 23.81
C ASN A 169 15.50 1.20 25.16
N VAL A 170 16.70 0.64 25.22
CA VAL A 170 17.27 0.13 26.47
C VAL A 170 17.68 1.32 27.33
N HIS A 171 16.91 1.62 28.38
CA HIS A 171 17.35 2.56 29.41
C HIS A 171 18.43 1.90 30.30
N PRO A 172 19.60 2.52 30.49
CA PRO A 172 20.67 1.92 31.27
C PRO A 172 20.47 2.15 32.77
N SER A 173 19.56 1.41 33.43
CA SER A 173 19.60 1.20 34.89
C SER A 173 18.44 0.34 35.42
N VAL A 174 18.65 -0.97 35.62
CA VAL A 174 18.03 -1.72 36.74
C VAL A 174 18.97 -2.87 37.15
N ALA A 175 19.13 -3.08 38.45
CA ALA A 175 19.97 -4.11 39.05
C ALA A 175 19.56 -5.53 38.60
N ARG A 176 20.56 -6.37 38.30
CA ARG A 176 20.41 -7.70 37.71
C ARG A 176 19.88 -8.73 38.73
N SER A 177 18.66 -9.19 38.52
CA SER A 177 18.22 -10.55 38.90
C SER A 177 18.65 -11.55 37.82
N ALA A 178 18.64 -12.86 38.11
CA ALA A 178 18.88 -13.90 37.10
C ALA A 178 17.90 -13.71 35.92
N ALA A 179 18.43 -13.61 34.69
CA ALA A 179 17.62 -13.28 33.52
C ALA A 179 16.58 -14.39 33.25
N PRO A 180 15.31 -14.05 32.95
CA PRO A 180 14.31 -15.04 32.61
C PRO A 180 14.69 -15.76 31.31
N ILE A 181 14.38 -17.06 31.22
CA ILE A 181 14.57 -17.82 29.97
C ILE A 181 13.46 -17.45 28.99
N VAL A 182 12.23 -17.28 29.48
CA VAL A 182 11.05 -16.92 28.67
C VAL A 182 10.33 -15.71 29.26
N CYS A 183 10.01 -14.70 28.44
CA CYS A 183 9.03 -13.67 28.78
C CYS A 183 7.66 -13.99 28.17
N VAL A 184 6.58 -13.82 28.92
CA VAL A 184 5.20 -14.10 28.46
C VAL A 184 4.36 -12.83 28.49
N TYR A 185 3.61 -12.57 27.42
CA TYR A 185 2.67 -11.46 27.31
C TYR A 185 1.22 -11.94 27.31
N LEU A 186 0.38 -11.27 28.09
CA LEU A 186 -1.08 -11.40 28.10
C LEU A 186 -1.70 -10.00 27.92
N PRO A 187 -2.54 -9.77 26.89
CA PRO A 187 -3.11 -8.45 26.58
C PRO A 187 -4.29 -8.07 27.50
N SER A 188 -4.26 -8.48 28.77
CA SER A 188 -5.30 -8.20 29.76
C SER A 188 -4.84 -8.66 31.14
N ASN A 189 -5.34 -8.00 32.19
CA ASN A 189 -5.22 -8.46 33.58
C ASN A 189 -6.55 -9.04 34.14
N SER A 190 -7.39 -9.60 33.26
CA SER A 190 -8.68 -10.20 33.64
C SER A 190 -8.53 -11.47 34.48
N LYS A 191 -9.62 -11.96 35.08
CA LYS A 191 -9.64 -13.26 35.78
C LYS A 191 -9.16 -14.41 34.89
N LYS A 192 -9.57 -14.43 33.61
CA LYS A 192 -9.11 -15.42 32.63
C LYS A 192 -7.60 -15.33 32.36
N ALA A 193 -7.04 -14.11 32.36
CA ALA A 193 -5.59 -13.95 32.24
C ALA A 193 -4.87 -14.59 33.43
N HIS A 194 -5.36 -14.39 34.67
CA HIS A 194 -4.78 -15.03 35.86
C HIS A 194 -4.85 -16.57 35.83
N GLU A 195 -5.91 -17.14 35.23
CA GLU A 195 -5.99 -18.58 35.00
C GLU A 195 -4.89 -19.07 34.05
N SER A 196 -4.63 -18.33 32.96
CA SER A 196 -3.51 -18.60 32.05
C SER A 196 -2.16 -18.45 32.75
N VAL A 197 -1.97 -17.41 33.57
CA VAL A 197 -0.75 -17.18 34.36
C VAL A 197 -0.42 -18.39 35.22
N ALA A 198 -1.39 -18.91 36.00
CA ALA A 198 -1.16 -20.06 36.88
C ALA A 198 -0.70 -21.31 36.11
N LEU A 199 -1.23 -21.52 34.90
CA LEU A 199 -0.83 -22.64 34.03
C LEU A 199 0.58 -22.43 33.45
N VAL A 200 0.92 -21.20 33.05
CA VAL A 200 2.27 -20.82 32.60
C VAL A 200 3.30 -21.07 33.71
N GLU A 201 3.01 -20.61 34.94
CA GLU A 201 3.89 -20.81 36.09
C GLU A 201 4.09 -22.30 36.42
N ALA A 202 3.01 -23.10 36.36
CA ALA A 202 3.08 -24.53 36.58
C ALA A 202 3.93 -25.25 35.52
N ALA A 203 3.76 -24.90 34.24
CA ALA A 203 4.56 -25.44 33.14
C ALA A 203 6.03 -25.00 33.23
N ALA A 204 6.29 -23.74 33.61
CA ALA A 204 7.65 -23.22 33.82
C ALA A 204 8.37 -23.94 34.96
N LYS A 205 7.69 -24.15 36.09
CA LYS A 205 8.19 -24.92 37.22
C LYS A 205 8.51 -26.37 36.82
N HIS A 206 7.63 -26.99 36.03
CA HIS A 206 7.86 -28.35 35.52
C HIS A 206 9.09 -28.44 34.60
N ALA A 207 9.30 -27.43 33.75
CA ALA A 207 10.46 -27.34 32.87
C ALA A 207 11.75 -26.87 33.60
N GLY A 208 11.65 -26.40 34.84
CA GLY A 208 12.79 -25.89 35.61
C GLY A 208 13.34 -24.55 35.09
N ILE A 209 12.48 -23.71 34.50
CA ILE A 209 12.87 -22.44 33.89
C ILE A 209 12.34 -21.23 34.67
N ILE A 210 13.04 -20.11 34.55
CA ILE A 210 12.57 -18.81 35.05
C ILE A 210 11.74 -18.15 33.96
N VAL A 211 10.52 -17.74 34.29
CA VAL A 211 9.63 -16.99 33.41
C VAL A 211 9.28 -15.63 34.01
N ASP A 212 9.15 -14.63 33.16
CA ASP A 212 8.67 -13.29 33.51
C ASP A 212 7.36 -13.05 32.76
N ILE A 213 6.26 -12.86 33.48
CA ILE A 213 4.91 -12.82 32.90
C ILE A 213 4.37 -11.40 33.04
N HIS A 214 3.96 -10.80 31.94
CA HIS A 214 3.40 -9.46 31.88
C HIS A 214 1.93 -9.50 31.45
N CYS A 215 1.06 -8.96 32.30
CA CYS A 215 -0.35 -8.75 31.99
C CYS A 215 -0.58 -7.26 31.70
N ALA A 216 -0.98 -6.94 30.48
CA ALA A 216 -1.34 -5.57 30.12
C ALA A 216 -2.58 -5.11 30.92
N PRO A 217 -2.69 -3.80 31.23
CA PRO A 217 -3.90 -3.24 31.83
C PRO A 217 -5.15 -3.59 31.01
N ALA A 218 -6.29 -3.77 31.66
CA ALA A 218 -7.55 -4.02 30.96
C ALA A 218 -7.88 -2.84 30.03
N ALA A 219 -8.17 -3.13 28.77
CA ALA A 219 -8.52 -2.14 27.76
C ALA A 219 -9.99 -1.69 27.90
N ILE A 220 -10.38 -1.11 29.04
CA ILE A 220 -11.68 -0.44 29.22
C ILE A 220 -11.50 0.74 30.17
N ASP A 221 -11.69 1.98 29.67
CA ASP A 221 -12.15 3.09 30.51
C ASP A 221 -13.64 2.87 30.79
N ASN A 222 -14.09 3.11 32.02
CA ASN A 222 -15.51 2.98 32.39
C ASN A 222 -16.36 4.17 31.90
N ASN A 223 -15.86 4.99 30.98
CA ASN A 223 -16.37 6.34 30.74
C ASN A 223 -16.86 6.61 29.32
N GLY A 224 -17.13 5.58 28.51
CA GLY A 224 -17.89 5.72 27.27
C GLY A 224 -17.31 6.75 26.30
N SER A 225 -15.99 6.97 26.36
CA SER A 225 -15.29 7.74 25.34
C SER A 225 -15.31 6.91 24.06
N LYS A 226 -15.51 7.58 22.90
CA LYS A 226 -15.45 6.93 21.58
C LYS A 226 -14.23 6.04 21.54
N ALA A 227 -14.37 4.83 20.98
CA ALA A 227 -13.30 3.89 20.72
C ALA A 227 -12.09 4.61 20.07
N ASP A 228 -11.20 5.16 20.89
CA ASP A 228 -9.83 5.46 20.49
C ASP A 228 -9.29 4.12 19.99
N ASP A 229 -8.87 4.11 18.73
CA ASP A 229 -8.70 2.95 17.87
C ASP A 229 -8.13 1.76 18.68
N LEU A 230 -8.93 0.71 18.88
CA LEU A 230 -8.56 -0.46 19.69
C LEU A 230 -7.19 -1.02 19.26
N ASN A 231 -6.83 -0.81 17.99
CA ASN A 231 -5.54 -1.15 17.41
C ASN A 231 -4.39 -0.30 17.98
N GLU A 232 -4.57 1.02 18.16
CA GLU A 232 -3.55 1.90 18.74
C GLU A 232 -3.30 1.59 20.21
N THR A 233 -4.34 1.23 20.96
CA THR A 233 -4.19 0.83 22.37
C THR A 233 -3.48 -0.51 22.51
N GLU A 234 -3.83 -1.51 21.69
CA GLU A 234 -3.11 -2.78 21.62
C GLU A 234 -1.65 -2.58 21.21
N ALA A 235 -1.39 -1.76 20.18
CA ALA A 235 -0.04 -1.47 19.70
C ALA A 235 0.81 -0.82 20.80
N ARG A 236 0.25 0.14 21.55
CA ARG A 236 0.95 0.79 22.68
C ARG A 236 1.33 -0.22 23.77
N HIS A 237 0.39 -1.08 24.18
CA HIS A 237 0.68 -2.09 25.21
C HIS A 237 1.71 -3.12 24.77
N LEU A 238 1.61 -3.60 23.52
CA LEU A 238 2.56 -4.56 22.98
C LEU A 238 3.96 -3.93 22.84
N SER A 239 4.05 -2.68 22.38
CA SER A 239 5.31 -1.93 22.30
C SER A 239 5.93 -1.70 23.67
N ALA A 240 5.15 -1.31 24.67
CA ALA A 240 5.64 -1.16 26.05
C ALA A 240 6.16 -2.48 26.62
N TRP A 241 5.52 -3.61 26.30
CA TRP A 241 6.02 -4.92 26.72
C TRP A 241 7.31 -5.31 25.97
N LEU A 242 7.46 -4.96 24.70
CA LEU A 242 8.72 -5.16 23.97
C LEU A 242 9.90 -4.40 24.60
N GLU A 243 9.67 -3.22 25.17
CA GLU A 243 10.69 -2.49 25.93
C GLU A 243 11.16 -3.31 27.14
N ILE A 244 10.21 -3.88 27.91
CA ILE A 244 10.50 -4.79 29.03
C ILE A 244 11.28 -6.01 28.54
N VAL A 245 10.89 -6.62 27.42
CA VAL A 245 11.61 -7.75 26.81
C VAL A 245 13.07 -7.37 26.53
N GLY A 246 13.34 -6.17 26.00
CA GLY A 246 14.71 -5.78 25.72
C GLY A 246 15.55 -5.38 26.94
N GLU A 247 14.92 -4.96 28.03
CA GLU A 247 15.58 -4.78 29.33
C GLU A 247 15.91 -6.12 29.99
N LYS A 248 14.94 -7.04 30.06
CA LYS A 248 15.05 -8.36 30.70
C LYS A 248 15.96 -9.31 29.95
N LYS A 249 16.04 -9.12 28.64
CA LYS A 249 16.81 -9.90 27.68
C LYS A 249 16.58 -11.42 27.76
N PRO A 250 15.34 -11.91 27.61
CA PRO A 250 15.08 -13.33 27.64
C PRO A 250 15.67 -14.03 26.41
N GLN A 251 15.83 -15.35 26.47
CA GLN A 251 16.20 -16.14 25.28
C GLN A 251 15.00 -16.32 24.34
N TYR A 252 13.80 -16.45 24.92
CA TYR A 252 12.56 -16.69 24.21
C TYR A 252 11.43 -15.81 24.73
N PHE A 253 10.36 -15.68 23.96
CA PHE A 253 9.11 -15.11 24.47
C PHE A 253 7.89 -15.75 23.83
N LEU A 254 6.74 -15.55 24.47
CA LEU A 254 5.45 -16.14 24.09
C LEU A 254 4.33 -15.13 24.32
N THR A 255 3.43 -14.99 23.36
CA THR A 255 2.20 -14.20 23.51
C THR A 255 1.01 -15.15 23.68
N LEU A 256 0.13 -14.87 24.65
CA LEU A 256 -1.07 -15.65 24.94
C LEU A 256 -2.30 -14.74 24.94
N LEU A 257 -3.48 -15.31 24.70
CA LEU A 257 -4.75 -14.65 24.96
C LEU A 257 -5.29 -15.02 26.35
N PRO A 258 -6.09 -14.16 26.99
CA PRO A 258 -6.68 -14.47 28.28
C PRO A 258 -7.58 -15.71 28.23
N GLY A 259 -7.29 -16.70 29.09
CA GLY A 259 -8.02 -17.96 29.20
C GLY A 259 -7.42 -19.09 28.37
N ASP A 260 -6.38 -18.82 27.59
CA ASP A 260 -5.60 -19.86 26.94
C ASP A 260 -4.91 -20.77 27.97
N LYS A 261 -4.68 -22.03 27.57
CA LYS A 261 -4.18 -23.09 28.46
C LYS A 261 -2.96 -23.77 27.86
N LEU A 262 -1.96 -24.00 28.71
CA LEU A 262 -0.75 -24.77 28.40
C LEU A 262 -0.68 -26.03 29.29
N ASP A 263 -0.23 -27.13 28.70
CA ASP A 263 0.12 -28.36 29.43
C ASP A 263 1.43 -28.18 30.20
N LEU A 264 1.62 -28.94 31.28
CA LEU A 264 2.83 -28.88 32.11
C LEU A 264 4.12 -29.13 31.30
N LYS A 265 4.05 -29.93 30.23
CA LYS A 265 5.22 -30.26 29.41
C LYS A 265 5.50 -29.23 28.31
N TYR A 266 4.66 -28.21 28.13
CA TYR A 266 4.71 -27.31 26.98
C TYR A 266 6.07 -26.65 26.78
N PHE A 267 6.61 -26.01 27.83
CA PHE A 267 7.91 -25.36 27.75
C PHE A 267 9.05 -26.35 27.55
N LYS A 268 9.02 -27.52 28.21
CA LYS A 268 10.04 -28.56 27.99
C LYS A 268 10.07 -28.98 26.52
N THR A 269 8.92 -29.33 25.94
CA THR A 269 8.82 -29.75 24.54
C THR A 269 9.32 -28.68 23.57
N THR A 270 8.86 -27.44 23.72
CA THR A 270 9.18 -26.35 22.79
C THR A 270 10.63 -25.87 22.93
N LEU A 271 11.17 -25.80 24.15
CA LEU A 271 12.56 -25.41 24.38
C LEU A 271 13.55 -26.51 23.98
N ASP A 272 13.21 -27.79 24.12
CA ASP A 272 14.03 -28.90 23.61
C ASP A 272 14.13 -28.82 22.06
N LEU A 273 13.05 -28.42 21.37
CA LEU A 273 13.10 -28.19 19.92
C LEU A 273 13.97 -26.98 19.51
N LEU A 274 13.99 -25.92 20.33
CA LEU A 274 14.73 -24.69 20.04
C LEU A 274 16.19 -24.73 20.50
N SER A 275 16.53 -25.53 21.49
CA SER A 275 17.91 -25.60 22.01
C SER A 275 18.79 -26.55 21.20
N ASN A 276 18.21 -27.61 20.62
CA ASN A 276 18.95 -28.62 19.84
C ASN A 276 19.32 -28.16 18.43
N ASP A 277 18.66 -27.12 17.90
CA ASP A 277 18.85 -26.62 16.55
C ASP A 277 18.72 -25.09 16.57
N SER A 278 19.68 -24.38 15.96
CA SER A 278 19.65 -22.92 15.84
C SER A 278 18.84 -22.43 14.65
N GLN A 279 18.48 -23.31 13.70
CA GLN A 279 17.70 -22.97 12.51
C GLN A 279 16.25 -22.54 12.82
N PRO A 280 15.53 -23.13 13.80
CA PRO A 280 14.17 -22.68 14.09
C PRO A 280 14.17 -21.35 14.84
N ALA A 281 13.43 -20.38 14.30
CA ALA A 281 13.14 -19.11 14.96
C ALA A 281 12.04 -19.26 16.00
N TRP A 282 11.19 -20.28 15.90
CA TRP A 282 10.12 -20.53 16.86
C TRP A 282 9.74 -22.01 16.92
N ALA A 283 9.09 -22.40 18.02
CA ALA A 283 8.48 -23.73 18.17
C ALA A 283 7.10 -23.64 18.82
N THR A 284 6.20 -24.55 18.43
CA THR A 284 4.87 -24.71 19.04
C THR A 284 4.48 -26.19 19.09
N THR A 285 3.27 -26.49 19.57
CA THR A 285 2.67 -27.82 19.57
C THR A 285 1.30 -27.80 18.89
N TRP A 286 0.66 -28.95 18.75
CA TRP A 286 -0.75 -28.99 18.36
C TRP A 286 -1.64 -28.31 19.41
N THR A 287 -2.68 -27.63 18.94
CA THR A 287 -3.55 -26.75 19.74
C THR A 287 -5.02 -27.12 19.61
N ARG A 288 -5.68 -27.39 20.73
CA ARG A 288 -7.12 -27.70 20.72
C ARG A 288 -7.97 -26.43 20.60
N SER A 289 -9.05 -26.49 19.82
CA SER A 289 -10.09 -25.44 19.79
C SER A 289 -10.78 -25.25 21.13
N ASN A 290 -10.80 -26.30 21.96
CA ASN A 290 -11.41 -26.31 23.29
C ASN A 290 -12.89 -25.85 23.25
N GLY A 291 -13.65 -26.30 22.24
CA GLY A 291 -15.07 -25.99 22.09
C GLY A 291 -15.40 -24.61 21.50
N ARG A 292 -14.40 -23.87 21.00
CA ARG A 292 -14.61 -22.70 20.13
C ARG A 292 -15.11 -23.16 18.76
N GLU A 293 -16.22 -22.59 18.28
CA GLU A 293 -16.75 -22.87 16.93
C GLU A 293 -16.02 -22.05 15.85
N ASP A 294 -15.51 -20.89 16.21
CA ASP A 294 -14.81 -19.93 15.35
C ASP A 294 -13.31 -20.24 15.19
N LEU A 295 -12.75 -21.14 16.00
CA LEU A 295 -11.37 -21.59 15.90
C LEU A 295 -11.31 -23.11 15.72
N HIS A 296 -10.56 -23.55 14.71
CA HIS A 296 -10.30 -24.97 14.51
C HIS A 296 -9.13 -25.45 15.39
N SER A 297 -9.16 -26.74 15.74
CA SER A 297 -7.98 -27.36 16.34
C SER A 297 -6.84 -27.34 15.31
N TYR A 298 -5.67 -26.88 15.73
CA TYR A 298 -4.49 -26.79 14.88
C TYR A 298 -3.60 -28.02 15.08
N SER A 299 -3.37 -28.77 14.00
CA SER A 299 -2.47 -29.92 13.97
C SER A 299 -1.51 -29.83 12.76
N GLY A 300 -0.93 -28.65 12.55
CA GLY A 300 0.00 -28.42 11.45
C GLY A 300 1.35 -29.14 11.62
N MET A 301 2.19 -28.95 10.61
CA MET A 301 3.56 -29.49 10.54
C MET A 301 4.56 -28.35 10.72
N ASP A 302 5.85 -28.70 10.74
CA ASP A 302 6.95 -27.73 10.69
C ASP A 302 6.74 -26.69 9.57
N PHE A 303 7.17 -25.47 9.83
CA PHE A 303 7.05 -24.36 8.89
C PHE A 303 7.85 -24.64 7.63
N GLN A 304 7.16 -24.77 6.50
CA GLN A 304 7.76 -25.12 5.22
C GLN A 304 7.21 -24.29 4.07
N VAL A 305 8.08 -23.43 3.52
CA VAL A 305 7.81 -22.74 2.26
C VAL A 305 7.70 -23.81 1.15
N PRO A 306 6.69 -23.77 0.26
CA PRO A 306 5.83 -22.62 -0.03
C PRO A 306 4.44 -22.63 0.60
N LEU A 307 4.07 -23.63 1.40
CA LEU A 307 2.71 -23.69 1.98
C LEU A 307 2.43 -22.47 2.87
N GLU A 308 3.45 -21.98 3.54
CA GLU A 308 3.38 -20.82 4.42
C GLU A 308 3.04 -19.50 3.71
N LEU A 309 3.27 -19.42 2.39
CA LEU A 309 2.93 -18.26 1.58
C LEU A 309 1.41 -18.14 1.32
N THR A 310 0.61 -19.14 1.69
CA THR A 310 -0.85 -19.11 1.48
C THR A 310 -1.65 -18.74 2.73
N ASN A 311 -0.98 -18.31 3.81
CA ASN A 311 -1.58 -18.07 5.14
C ASN A 311 -2.27 -19.33 5.70
N TYR A 312 -1.79 -20.51 5.30
CA TYR A 312 -2.37 -21.80 5.70
C TYR A 312 -1.99 -22.22 7.13
N CYS A 313 -0.93 -21.63 7.69
CA CYS A 313 -0.37 -22.03 8.98
C CYS A 313 -0.61 -20.92 10.02
N PRO A 314 -1.79 -20.87 10.64
CA PRO A 314 -1.89 -20.18 11.90
C PRO A 314 -0.95 -20.92 12.86
N VAL A 315 0.08 -20.24 13.35
CA VAL A 315 1.05 -20.81 14.30
C VAL A 315 0.69 -20.27 15.70
N PRO A 316 -0.33 -20.82 16.36
CA PRO A 316 -0.71 -20.34 17.68
C PRO A 316 0.34 -20.78 18.70
N PHE A 317 0.39 -20.07 19.83
CA PHE A 317 1.23 -20.41 20.97
C PHE A 317 2.75 -20.48 20.67
N ALA A 318 3.23 -19.90 19.57
CA ALA A 318 4.64 -19.95 19.20
C ALA A 318 5.55 -19.37 20.29
N VAL A 319 6.47 -20.20 20.81
CA VAL A 319 7.61 -19.74 21.60
C VAL A 319 8.67 -19.25 20.60
N ILE A 320 8.95 -17.95 20.61
CA ILE A 320 9.81 -17.29 19.61
C ILE A 320 11.19 -17.05 20.21
N ARG A 321 12.23 -17.40 19.46
CA ARG A 321 13.63 -17.10 19.78
C ARG A 321 13.88 -15.61 19.57
N ARG A 322 14.31 -14.95 20.64
CA ARG A 322 14.50 -13.49 20.61
C ARG A 322 15.55 -13.06 19.59
N SER A 323 16.67 -13.77 19.47
CA SER A 323 17.74 -13.39 18.55
C SER A 323 17.26 -13.37 17.09
N ALA A 324 16.44 -14.34 16.68
CA ALA A 324 15.86 -14.38 15.34
C ALA A 324 14.85 -13.24 15.15
N PHE A 325 14.00 -12.99 16.17
CA PHE A 325 13.05 -11.88 16.13
C PHE A 325 13.74 -10.53 15.96
N ASP A 326 14.81 -10.30 16.71
CA ASP A 326 15.63 -9.08 16.62
C ASP A 326 16.30 -8.97 15.23
N GLU A 327 16.83 -10.07 14.69
CA GLU A 327 17.48 -10.12 13.37
C GLU A 327 16.55 -9.70 12.23
N VAL A 328 15.29 -10.14 12.27
CA VAL A 328 14.30 -9.78 11.23
C VAL A 328 13.54 -8.49 11.53
N GLY A 329 13.86 -7.79 12.61
CA GLY A 329 13.26 -6.53 13.01
C GLY A 329 11.85 -6.63 13.61
N GLY A 330 11.46 -7.79 14.13
CA GLY A 330 10.26 -7.97 14.94
C GLY A 330 8.91 -7.82 14.22
N TRP A 331 7.85 -7.50 14.97
CA TRP A 331 6.50 -7.33 14.41
C TRP A 331 6.38 -6.07 13.55
N ASN A 332 5.51 -6.15 12.55
CA ASN A 332 5.17 -5.01 11.70
C ASN A 332 3.90 -4.31 12.22
N PHE A 333 4.07 -3.18 12.90
CA PHE A 333 2.95 -2.39 13.43
C PHE A 333 2.14 -1.65 12.36
N ASP A 334 2.62 -1.60 11.11
CA ASP A 334 1.84 -1.09 9.97
C ASP A 334 0.69 -2.06 9.57
N LEU A 335 0.69 -3.28 10.13
CA LEU A 335 -0.34 -4.29 9.89
C LEU A 335 -1.29 -4.42 11.08
N PRO A 336 -2.58 -4.75 10.83
CA PRO A 336 -3.50 -5.03 11.92
C PRO A 336 -3.06 -6.26 12.73
N PRO A 337 -3.43 -6.36 14.02
CA PRO A 337 -2.90 -7.37 14.95
C PRO A 337 -2.92 -8.81 14.42
N ALA A 338 -4.04 -9.25 13.81
CA ALA A 338 -4.18 -10.62 13.30
C ALA A 338 -3.21 -10.97 12.15
N TRP A 339 -2.65 -9.98 11.46
CA TRP A 339 -1.77 -10.17 10.31
C TRP A 339 -0.28 -10.07 10.66
N ARG A 340 0.06 -9.56 11.84
CA ARG A 340 1.46 -9.34 12.26
C ARG A 340 2.24 -10.63 12.42
N ALA A 341 1.58 -11.69 12.90
CA ALA A 341 2.20 -13.00 13.06
C ALA A 341 2.62 -13.58 11.71
N TRP A 342 1.72 -13.53 10.71
CA TRP A 342 2.04 -14.06 9.38
C TRP A 342 3.19 -13.30 8.70
N ASP A 343 3.19 -11.95 8.74
CA ASP A 343 4.32 -11.16 8.22
C ASP A 343 5.65 -11.48 8.94
N LEU A 344 5.61 -11.76 10.24
CA LEU A 344 6.79 -12.18 11.00
C LEU A 344 7.30 -13.56 10.53
N TRP A 345 6.41 -14.54 10.34
CA TRP A 345 6.81 -15.87 9.86
C TRP A 345 7.47 -15.81 8.48
N LEU A 346 6.92 -14.97 7.59
CA LEU A 346 7.51 -14.77 6.26
C LEU A 346 8.89 -14.10 6.33
N ALA A 347 9.09 -13.14 7.23
CA ALA A 347 10.40 -12.54 7.43
C ALA A 347 11.44 -13.52 8.00
N PHE A 348 11.04 -14.43 8.91
CA PHE A 348 11.91 -15.54 9.32
C PHE A 348 12.30 -16.41 8.12
N ALA A 349 11.34 -16.77 7.27
CA ALA A 349 11.60 -17.54 6.06
C ALA A 349 12.59 -16.84 5.12
N GLN A 350 12.46 -15.52 4.94
CA GLN A 350 13.38 -14.72 4.12
C GLN A 350 14.81 -14.70 4.68
N ALA A 351 14.94 -14.69 6.00
CA ALA A 351 16.24 -14.77 6.68
C ALA A 351 16.78 -16.22 6.80
N GLY A 352 16.06 -17.22 6.26
CA GLY A 352 16.49 -18.62 6.27
C GLY A 352 16.17 -19.39 7.56
N PHE A 353 15.39 -18.80 8.47
CA PHE A 353 14.89 -19.49 9.65
C PHE A 353 13.69 -20.37 9.34
N GLY A 354 13.57 -21.46 10.10
CA GLY A 354 12.40 -22.34 10.10
C GLY A 354 11.54 -22.19 11.35
N GLY A 355 10.55 -23.08 11.46
CA GLY A 355 9.72 -23.24 12.65
C GLY A 355 9.41 -24.70 12.88
N ARG A 356 9.31 -25.13 14.15
CA ARG A 356 9.06 -26.53 14.51
C ARG A 356 7.70 -26.69 15.18
N VAL A 357 6.97 -27.76 14.83
CA VAL A 357 5.69 -28.10 15.45
C VAL A 357 5.78 -29.50 16.06
N ALA A 358 5.74 -29.57 17.39
CA ALA A 358 5.65 -30.86 18.06
C ALA A 358 4.25 -31.47 17.86
N PRO A 359 4.14 -32.74 17.45
CA PRO A 359 2.86 -33.43 17.28
C PRO A 359 2.28 -33.87 18.63
N ALA A 360 2.06 -32.90 19.52
CA ALA A 360 1.58 -33.10 20.88
C ALA A 360 0.51 -32.06 21.20
N TRP A 361 -0.63 -32.50 21.74
CA TRP A 361 -1.72 -31.60 22.11
C TRP A 361 -1.45 -30.96 23.49
N GLN A 362 -0.54 -29.99 23.53
CA GLN A 362 -0.08 -29.34 24.76
C GLN A 362 -0.52 -27.87 24.89
N ALA A 363 -1.30 -27.36 23.94
CA ALA A 363 -1.93 -26.05 24.02
C ALA A 363 -3.44 -26.15 23.73
N ALA A 364 -4.20 -25.19 24.25
CA ALA A 364 -5.63 -25.07 24.00
C ALA A 364 -6.09 -23.62 24.11
N TYR A 365 -6.94 -23.19 23.18
CA TYR A 365 -7.52 -21.86 23.20
C TYR A 365 -8.46 -21.65 24.39
N GLY A 366 -8.48 -20.44 24.92
CA GLY A 366 -9.49 -19.98 25.86
C GLY A 366 -10.85 -19.78 25.19
N HIS A 367 -11.92 -19.93 25.96
CA HIS A 367 -13.24 -19.49 25.52
C HIS A 367 -13.24 -17.96 25.40
N ALA A 368 -13.58 -17.42 24.23
CA ALA A 368 -13.76 -15.99 24.06
C ALA A 368 -14.85 -15.49 25.04
N PRO A 369 -14.70 -14.31 25.67
CA PRO A 369 -15.85 -13.63 26.25
C PRO A 369 -16.91 -13.38 25.15
N PRO A 370 -18.21 -13.40 25.46
CA PRO A 370 -19.23 -12.88 24.55
C PRO A 370 -18.86 -11.45 24.14
N GLY A 371 -18.87 -11.14 22.84
CA GLY A 371 -18.62 -9.78 22.32
C GLY A 371 -17.17 -9.44 21.98
N LEU A 372 -16.22 -10.39 22.03
CA LEU A 372 -14.90 -10.21 21.42
C LEU A 372 -15.00 -10.47 19.91
N GLU A 373 -15.76 -9.64 19.20
CA GLU A 373 -15.78 -9.65 17.73
C GLU A 373 -14.39 -9.30 17.21
N VAL A 374 -13.86 -10.07 16.27
CA VAL A 374 -12.66 -9.68 15.53
C VAL A 374 -13.00 -8.34 14.89
N PRO A 375 -12.26 -7.25 15.20
CA PRO A 375 -12.57 -5.95 14.64
C PRO A 375 -12.63 -6.04 13.12
N ASP A 376 -13.69 -5.52 12.52
CA ASP A 376 -13.75 -5.34 11.08
C ASP A 376 -12.63 -4.37 10.70
N TYR A 377 -11.57 -4.90 10.10
CA TYR A 377 -10.34 -4.14 9.89
C TYR A 377 -10.62 -3.03 8.87
N ALA A 378 -10.43 -1.77 9.27
CA ALA A 378 -10.65 -0.59 8.41
C ALA A 378 -9.83 -0.61 7.11
N MET A 379 -8.73 -1.38 7.07
CA MET A 379 -7.94 -1.62 5.87
C MET A 379 -8.51 -2.78 5.07
N SER A 380 -8.86 -2.54 3.81
CA SER A 380 -9.40 -3.61 2.95
C SER A 380 -8.42 -4.78 2.86
N HIS A 381 -8.95 -6.00 2.99
CA HIS A 381 -8.19 -7.26 2.96
C HIS A 381 -7.18 -7.32 1.79
N GLU A 382 -7.55 -6.77 0.63
CA GLU A 382 -6.68 -6.70 -0.55
C GLU A 382 -5.44 -5.82 -0.34
N LEU A 383 -5.57 -4.68 0.35
CA LEU A 383 -4.45 -3.80 0.65
C LEU A 383 -3.45 -4.48 1.59
N ILE A 384 -3.94 -5.21 2.59
CA ILE A 384 -3.12 -5.97 3.53
C ILE A 384 -2.29 -7.02 2.78
N LEU A 385 -2.94 -7.82 1.92
CA LEU A 385 -2.27 -8.84 1.12
C LEU A 385 -1.27 -8.24 0.14
N ASN A 386 -1.62 -7.13 -0.52
CA ASN A 386 -0.72 -6.41 -1.41
C ASN A 386 0.54 -5.95 -0.65
N HIS A 387 0.38 -5.46 0.57
CA HIS A 387 1.50 -5.05 1.43
C HIS A 387 2.42 -6.24 1.74
N ILE A 388 1.86 -7.35 2.24
CA ILE A 388 2.61 -8.56 2.59
C ILE A 388 3.36 -9.12 1.37
N VAL A 389 2.71 -9.24 0.21
CA VAL A 389 3.35 -9.75 -1.02
C VAL A 389 4.45 -8.83 -1.51
N THR A 390 4.19 -7.52 -1.52
CA THR A 390 5.15 -6.56 -2.06
C THR A 390 6.41 -6.54 -1.20
N ARG A 391 6.25 -6.65 0.12
CA ARG A 391 7.36 -6.76 1.06
C ARG A 391 8.13 -8.07 0.89
N ASN A 392 7.42 -9.19 0.79
CA ASN A 392 8.01 -10.52 0.72
C ASN A 392 8.25 -10.98 -0.73
N ARG A 393 8.46 -10.02 -1.65
CA ARG A 393 8.40 -10.26 -3.10
C ARG A 393 9.38 -11.32 -3.58
N GLU A 394 10.56 -11.41 -2.98
CA GLU A 394 11.57 -12.41 -3.35
C GLU A 394 11.07 -13.82 -3.11
N LEU A 395 10.56 -14.09 -1.89
CA LEU A 395 9.98 -15.38 -1.52
C LEU A 395 8.78 -15.73 -2.41
N PHE A 396 7.85 -14.78 -2.61
CA PHE A 396 6.71 -14.99 -3.51
C PHE A 396 7.12 -15.18 -4.98
N SER A 397 8.21 -14.57 -5.43
CA SER A 397 8.72 -14.72 -6.80
C SER A 397 9.43 -16.05 -7.01
N GLU A 398 10.16 -16.53 -6.00
CA GLU A 398 10.84 -17.83 -6.00
C GLU A 398 9.83 -18.98 -6.14
N TYR A 399 8.77 -18.96 -5.33
CA TYR A 399 7.80 -20.04 -5.26
C TYR A 399 6.52 -19.79 -6.08
N GLY A 400 6.46 -18.71 -6.86
CA GLY A 400 5.26 -18.31 -7.60
C GLY A 400 4.71 -19.39 -8.54
N GLY A 401 5.59 -20.21 -9.13
CA GLY A 401 5.18 -21.35 -9.97
C GLY A 401 4.47 -22.45 -9.16
N THR A 402 4.99 -22.78 -7.99
CA THR A 402 4.42 -23.78 -7.08
C THR A 402 3.09 -23.30 -6.50
N LEU A 403 3.03 -22.04 -6.06
CA LEU A 403 1.77 -21.40 -5.64
C LEU A 403 0.73 -21.44 -6.76
N TRP A 404 1.16 -21.22 -8.02
CA TRP A 404 0.27 -21.34 -9.16
C TRP A 404 -0.30 -22.74 -9.35
N ALA A 405 0.54 -23.77 -9.24
CA ALA A 405 0.08 -25.15 -9.30
C ALA A 405 -0.94 -25.49 -8.19
N PHE A 406 -0.69 -25.05 -6.95
CA PHE A 406 -1.62 -25.26 -5.83
C PHE A 406 -3.02 -24.68 -6.11
N VAL A 407 -3.11 -23.46 -6.61
CA VAL A 407 -4.39 -22.84 -6.97
C VAL A 407 -5.12 -23.60 -8.06
N GLN A 408 -4.41 -24.06 -9.08
CA GLN A 408 -5.03 -24.82 -10.16
C GLN A 408 -5.58 -26.15 -9.66
N LEU A 409 -4.87 -26.81 -8.73
CA LEU A 409 -5.35 -28.03 -8.08
C LEU A 409 -6.59 -27.78 -7.22
N GLU A 410 -6.63 -26.71 -6.44
CA GLU A 410 -7.80 -26.34 -5.63
C GLU A 410 -9.02 -25.97 -6.49
N LYS A 411 -8.80 -25.22 -7.57
CA LYS A 411 -9.86 -24.93 -8.56
C LYS A 411 -10.39 -26.20 -9.23
N ALA A 412 -9.51 -27.16 -9.54
CA ALA A 412 -9.90 -28.45 -10.11
C ALA A 412 -10.66 -29.34 -9.11
N LYS A 413 -10.36 -29.24 -7.80
CA LYS A 413 -11.10 -29.95 -6.73
C LYS A 413 -12.45 -29.33 -6.45
N ASN A 414 -12.57 -28.00 -6.45
CA ASN A 414 -13.85 -27.30 -6.25
C ASN A 414 -14.85 -27.53 -7.41
N ALA A 415 -14.43 -28.12 -8.53
CA ALA A 415 -15.33 -28.67 -9.55
C ALA A 415 -16.00 -30.00 -9.14
N ARG A 416 -15.68 -30.57 -7.96
CA ARG A 416 -16.23 -31.85 -7.44
C ARG A 416 -16.85 -31.76 -6.03
N GLY A 417 -17.21 -30.57 -5.56
CA GLY A 417 -17.89 -30.36 -4.27
C GLY A 417 -16.95 -29.88 -3.14
N PRO A 418 -17.50 -29.34 -2.04
CA PRO A 418 -16.74 -28.49 -1.13
C PRO A 418 -15.99 -29.32 -0.08
N LEU A 419 -14.66 -29.23 -0.10
CA LEU A 419 -13.86 -29.33 1.11
C LEU A 419 -13.51 -27.90 1.52
N GLY A 420 -14.22 -27.41 2.53
CA GLY A 420 -14.11 -26.05 3.05
C GLY A 420 -12.75 -25.79 3.72
N VAL A 421 -11.77 -25.35 2.91
CA VAL A 421 -10.46 -24.90 3.40
C VAL A 421 -10.06 -23.53 2.82
N PHE A 422 -10.81 -23.03 1.83
CA PHE A 422 -10.58 -21.73 1.23
C PHE A 422 -11.88 -20.94 1.28
N GLY A 423 -11.87 -19.83 2.02
CA GLY A 423 -12.98 -18.89 2.05
C GLY A 423 -13.34 -18.39 0.64
N PRO A 424 -14.56 -17.88 0.43
CA PRO A 424 -15.06 -17.53 -0.91
C PRO A 424 -14.30 -16.40 -1.62
N ASP A 425 -13.42 -15.68 -0.91
CA ASP A 425 -12.98 -14.35 -1.35
C ASP A 425 -11.47 -14.29 -1.65
N GLY A 426 -11.12 -14.34 -2.94
CA GLY A 426 -10.14 -13.47 -3.60
C GLY A 426 -8.65 -13.45 -3.22
N ALA A 427 -8.26 -13.84 -2.00
CA ALA A 427 -6.92 -13.61 -1.44
C ALA A 427 -5.80 -14.21 -2.28
N LEU A 428 -5.96 -15.48 -2.64
CA LEU A 428 -5.00 -16.27 -3.40
C LEU A 428 -4.89 -15.81 -4.87
N LEU A 429 -5.96 -15.23 -5.43
CA LEU A 429 -5.97 -14.65 -6.78
C LEU A 429 -5.19 -13.33 -6.84
N LEU A 430 -5.17 -12.58 -5.74
CA LEU A 430 -4.42 -11.33 -5.59
C LEU A 430 -2.91 -11.59 -5.44
N LEU A 431 -2.52 -12.60 -4.64
CA LEU A 431 -1.13 -13.08 -4.53
C LEU A 431 -0.52 -13.35 -5.92
N MET A 432 -1.32 -13.90 -6.84
CA MET A 432 -0.94 -14.22 -8.22
C MET A 432 -0.83 -13.01 -9.16
N LYS A 433 -1.73 -12.02 -9.06
CA LYS A 433 -1.68 -10.80 -9.89
C LYS A 433 -0.38 -10.01 -9.66
N ASN A 434 0.20 -10.09 -8.46
CA ASN A 434 1.45 -9.41 -8.14
C ASN A 434 2.71 -10.24 -8.45
N ALA A 435 2.68 -11.56 -8.20
CA ALA A 435 3.79 -12.47 -8.58
C ALA A 435 4.00 -12.54 -10.11
N SER A 436 2.91 -12.47 -10.90
CA SER A 436 2.96 -12.50 -12.37
C SER A 436 3.69 -11.31 -13.01
N LYS A 437 3.81 -10.16 -12.33
CA LYS A 437 4.64 -9.03 -12.79
C LYS A 437 6.15 -9.35 -12.77
N GLY A 438 6.60 -10.30 -11.94
CA GLY A 438 7.98 -10.80 -11.92
C GLY A 438 8.24 -11.91 -12.94
N VAL A 439 7.28 -12.83 -13.10
CA VAL A 439 7.39 -13.98 -14.01
C VAL A 439 7.42 -13.56 -15.48
N ALA A 440 6.71 -12.50 -15.87
CA ALA A 440 6.68 -11.99 -17.24
C ALA A 440 8.07 -11.57 -17.80
N ARG A 441 9.05 -11.26 -16.93
CA ARG A 441 10.44 -10.97 -17.35
C ARG A 441 11.29 -12.23 -17.55
N ARG A 442 11.00 -13.35 -16.86
CA ARG A 442 11.73 -14.63 -17.02
C ARG A 442 11.21 -15.48 -18.19
N THR A 443 9.90 -15.53 -18.42
CA THR A 443 9.32 -16.26 -19.57
C THR A 443 9.70 -15.63 -20.92
N ARG A 444 9.90 -14.30 -20.99
CA ARG A 444 10.37 -13.63 -22.22
C ARG A 444 11.83 -13.94 -22.55
N ARG A 445 12.70 -14.17 -21.54
CA ARG A 445 14.10 -14.60 -21.75
C ARG A 445 14.23 -16.08 -22.13
N MET A 446 13.36 -16.96 -21.64
CA MET A 446 13.33 -18.38 -22.06
C MET A 446 12.78 -18.57 -23.48
N ARG A 447 11.75 -17.81 -23.88
CA ARG A 447 11.17 -17.92 -25.24
C ARG A 447 12.18 -17.56 -26.35
N ASN A 448 13.06 -16.59 -26.10
CA ASN A 448 14.10 -16.19 -27.06
C ASN A 448 15.30 -17.16 -27.12
N ARG A 449 15.49 -18.05 -26.14
CA ARG A 449 16.48 -19.15 -26.21
C ARG A 449 15.93 -20.40 -26.90
N LEU A 450 14.62 -20.58 -26.92
CA LEU A 450 13.94 -21.74 -27.53
C LEU A 450 13.50 -21.49 -28.99
N SER A 451 13.57 -20.26 -29.49
CA SER A 451 13.27 -19.92 -30.89
C SER A 451 14.50 -19.99 -31.83
N GLY A 452 15.62 -20.54 -31.37
CA GLY A 452 16.76 -20.89 -32.22
C GLY A 452 16.40 -22.09 -33.11
N ARG A 453 15.55 -21.89 -34.11
CA ARG A 453 15.31 -22.86 -35.18
C ARG A 453 16.61 -23.04 -35.96
N ARG A 454 17.30 -24.13 -35.64
CA ARG A 454 18.24 -24.81 -36.54
C ARG A 454 17.53 -25.01 -37.88
N GLY A 455 18.08 -24.43 -38.95
CA GLY A 455 17.73 -24.84 -40.31
C GLY A 455 18.03 -26.33 -40.49
N PRO A 456 17.23 -27.06 -41.28
CA PRO A 456 17.46 -28.48 -41.49
C PRO A 456 18.75 -28.69 -42.29
N PRO A 457 19.54 -29.75 -42.00
CA PRO A 457 20.70 -30.08 -42.82
C PRO A 457 20.28 -30.98 -43.98
N LYS A 458 21.21 -31.06 -44.95
CA LYS A 458 21.27 -31.91 -46.16
C LYS A 458 20.68 -31.25 -47.40
N SER A 459 21.24 -31.45 -48.58
CA SER A 459 22.48 -32.09 -49.04
C SER A 459 22.67 -31.69 -50.49
#